data_AF-A0A7V4S4Y5-F1
#
_entry.id   AF-A0A7V4S4Y5-F1
#
_cell.length_a   1.000
_cell.length_b   1.000
_cell.length_c   1.000
_cell.angle_alpha   90.00
_cell.angle_beta   90.00
_cell.angle_gamma   90.00
#
_symmetry.space_group_name_H-M   'P 1'
#
loop_
_entity.id
_entity.type
_entity.pdbx_description
1 polymer ?
#
loop_
_entity_poly.entity_id
_entity_poly.type
_entity_poly.pdbx_seq_one_letter_code
_entity_poly.pdbx_strand_id
1 'polypeptide(L)' 'MSPQELNLKLEEFQNKLLKLKVQHKSAPLKNPLEIRELRRDIARIKTLLREKGIKR' A
#
# COMPACT_ATOMS: atom_id res chain seq x y z
N MET A 1 -9.35 -11.78 -9.31
CA MET A 1 -8.22 -10.83 -9.34
C MET A 1 -6.99 -11.49 -9.92
N SER A 2 -6.58 -11.01 -11.08
CA SER A 2 -5.37 -11.46 -11.76
C SER A 2 -4.11 -11.04 -11.00
N PRO A 3 -2.97 -11.75 -11.11
CA PRO A 3 -1.68 -11.31 -10.58
C PRO A 3 -1.34 -9.85 -10.92
N GLN A 4 -1.68 -9.41 -12.15
CA GLN A 4 -1.42 -8.05 -12.61
C GLN A 4 -2.24 -7.01 -11.84
N GLU A 5 -3.52 -7.27 -11.56
CA GLU A 5 -4.38 -6.34 -10.83
C GLU A 5 -3.92 -6.14 -9.38
N LEU A 6 -3.40 -7.20 -8.75
CA LEU A 6 -2.84 -7.12 -7.41
C LEU A 6 -1.56 -6.27 -7.37
N ASN A 7 -0.72 -6.39 -8.40
CA ASN A 7 0.48 -5.55 -8.54
C ASN A 7 0.12 -4.08 -8.81
N LEU A 8 -0.85 -3.81 -9.68
CA LEU A 8 -1.34 -2.45 -9.95
C LEU A 8 -1.90 -1.79 -8.68
N LYS A 9 -2.74 -2.51 -7.92
CA LYS A 9 -3.24 -2.01 -6.62
C LYS A 9 -2.10 -1.75 -5.63
N LEU A 10 -1.11 -2.64 -5.57
CA LEU A 10 0.04 -2.48 -4.69
C LEU A 10 0.83 -1.20 -5.04
N GLU A 11 1.00 -0.91 -6.32
CA GLU A 11 1.68 0.29 -6.81
C GLU A 11 0.88 1.57 -6.51
N GLU A 12 -0.45 1.56 -6.70
CA GLU A 12 -1.33 2.66 -6.29
C GLU A 12 -1.24 2.94 -4.79
N PHE A 13 -1.29 1.90 -3.95
CA PHE A 13 -1.19 2.04 -2.50
C PHE A 13 0.20 2.56 -2.08
N GLN A 14 1.27 2.16 -2.75
CA GLN A 14 2.60 2.74 -2.49
C GLN A 14 2.67 4.22 -2.87
N ASN A 15 2.10 4.61 -4.02
CA ASN A 15 2.04 6.01 -4.45
C ASN A 15 1.22 6.87 -3.47
N LYS A 16 0.07 6.37 -2.98
CA LYS A 16 -0.70 7.02 -1.91
C LYS A 16 0.11 7.15 -0.63
N LEU A 17 0.84 6.12 -0.22
CA LEU A 17 1.70 6.16 0.97
C LEU A 17 2.76 7.26 0.84
N LEU A 18 3.35 7.39 -0.34
CA LEU A 18 4.42 8.35 -0.62
C LEU A 18 3.87 9.78 -0.58
N LYS A 19 2.72 10.03 -1.21
CA LYS A 19 2.01 11.32 -1.12
C LYS A 19 1.67 11.68 0.33
N LEU A 20 1.12 10.75 1.10
CA LEU A 20 0.80 10.97 2.51
C LEU A 20 2.07 11.24 3.35
N LYS A 21 3.17 10.51 3.14
CA LYS A 21 4.44 10.77 3.83
C LYS A 21 5.00 12.15 3.51
N VAL A 22 4.93 12.59 2.24
CA VAL A 22 5.39 13.92 1.83
C VAL A 22 4.50 14.99 2.46
N GLN A 23 3.18 14.83 2.42
CA GLN A 23 2.26 15.73 3.12
C GLN A 23 2.54 15.79 4.62
N HIS A 24 2.79 14.65 5.27
CA HIS A 24 3.11 14.57 6.70
C HIS A 24 4.40 15.31 7.08
N LYS A 25 5.40 15.27 6.19
CA LYS A 25 6.66 16.01 6.39
C LYS A 25 6.45 17.51 6.24
N SER A 26 5.62 17.94 5.30
CA SER A 26 5.37 19.36 5.03
C SER A 26 4.37 20.00 6.00
N ALA A 27 3.40 19.22 6.51
CA ALA A 27 2.43 19.64 7.50
C ALA A 27 2.00 18.45 8.36
N PRO A 28 1.72 18.63 9.66
CA PRO A 28 1.16 17.56 10.48
C PRO A 28 -0.16 17.10 9.86
N LEU A 29 -0.14 15.90 9.25
CA LEU A 29 -1.33 15.27 8.67
C LEU A 29 -2.47 15.24 9.68
N LYS A 30 -3.68 15.58 9.23
CA LYS A 30 -4.90 15.45 10.02
C LYS A 30 -5.15 14.01 10.49
N ASN A 31 -4.85 13.01 9.64
CA ASN A 31 -5.18 11.60 9.89
C ASN A 31 -3.98 10.65 9.73
N PRO A 32 -3.11 10.52 10.76
CA PRO A 32 -2.02 9.53 10.75
C PRO A 32 -2.51 8.06 10.70
N LEU A 33 -3.80 7.82 11.01
CA LEU A 33 -4.42 6.49 10.93
C LEU A 33 -4.47 5.96 9.49
N GLU A 34 -4.69 6.81 8.49
CA GLU A 34 -4.73 6.40 7.07
C GLU A 34 -3.40 5.78 6.64
N ILE A 35 -2.26 6.32 7.09
CA ILE A 35 -0.95 5.73 6.81
C ILE A 35 -0.87 4.32 7.41
N ARG A 36 -1.42 4.11 8.61
CA ARG A 36 -1.39 2.80 9.28
C ARG A 36 -2.26 1.78 8.55
N GLU A 37 -3.42 2.17 8.07
CA GLU A 37 -4.32 1.32 7.27
C GLU A 37 -3.67 0.97 5.93
N LEU A 38 -3.14 1.97 5.22
CA LEU A 38 -2.47 1.76 3.94
C LEU A 38 -1.29 0.79 4.04
N ARG A 39 -0.51 0.86 5.14
CA ARG A 39 0.57 -0.10 5.41
C ARG A 39 0.03 -1.53 5.61
N ARG A 40 -1.11 -1.68 6.31
CA ARG A 40 -1.76 -3.00 6.50
C ARG A 40 -2.28 -3.56 5.20
N ASP A 41 -2.89 -2.73 4.35
CA ASP A 41 -3.41 -3.16 3.06
C ASP A 41 -2.29 -3.60 2.11
N ILE A 42 -1.17 -2.86 2.07
CA ILE A 42 0.03 -3.27 1.32
C ILE A 42 0.53 -4.63 1.82
N ALA A 43 0.55 -4.87 3.14
CA ALA A 43 0.98 -6.14 3.71
C ALA A 43 0.04 -7.31 3.35
N ARG A 44 -1.29 -7.07 3.37
CA ARG A 44 -2.29 -8.07 2.94
C ARG A 44 -2.14 -8.42 1.47
N ILE A 45 -1.97 -7.44 0.59
CA ILE A 45 -1.79 -7.68 -0.85
C ILE A 45 -0.50 -8.46 -1.11
N LYS A 46 0.59 -8.12 -0.42
CA LYS A 46 1.85 -8.89 -0.49
C LYS A 46 1.68 -10.33 -0.02
N THR A 47 0.87 -10.55 1.02
CA THR A 47 0.56 -11.89 1.53
C THR A 47 -0.26 -12.69 0.52
N LEU A 48 -1.31 -12.10 -0.05
CA LEU A 48 -2.11 -12.73 -1.11
C LEU A 48 -1.30 -13.03 -2.37
N LEU A 49 -0.37 -12.15 -2.76
CA LEU A 49 0.55 -12.39 -3.88
C LEU A 49 1.49 -13.58 -3.59
N ARG A 50 1.91 -13.75 -2.34
CA ARG A 50 2.72 -14.89 -1.88
C ARG A 50 1.91 -16.18 -1.86
N GLU A 51 0.68 -16.15 -1.32
CA GLU A 51 -0.23 -17.31 -1.29
C GLU A 51 -0.60 -17.78 -2.70
N LYS A 52 -0.72 -16.86 -3.65
CA LYS A 52 -0.95 -17.19 -5.07
C LYS A 52 0.28 -17.76 -5.80
N GLY A 53 1.43 -17.92 -5.12
CA GLY A 53 2.62 -18.57 -5.69
C GLY A 53 3.37 -17.76 -6.75
N ILE A 54 3.08 -16.46 -6.90
CA ILE A 54 3.66 -15.59 -7.94
C ILE A 54 5.09 -15.14 -7.56
N LYS A 55 5.46 -15.25 -6.28
CA LYS A 55 6.82 -15.02 -5.79
C LYS A 55 7.29 -16.23 -4.98
N ARG A 56 8.03 -17.11 -5.63
CA ARG A 56 9.00 -17.97 -4.97
C ARG A 56 10.39 -17.40 -5.20
#